data_AF-Q3ATA0-F1
#
_entry.id   AF-Q3ATA0-F1
#
_cell.length_a   1.000
_cell.length_b   1.000
_cell.length_c   1.000
_cell.angle_alpha   90.00
_cell.angle_beta   90.00
_cell.angle_gamma   90.00
#
_symmetry.space_group_name_H-M   'P 1'
#
loop_
_entity.id
_entity.type
_entity.pdbx_description
1 polymer ?
#
loop_
_entity_poly.entity_id
_entity_poly.type
_entity_poly.pdbx_seq_one_letter_code
_entity_poly.pdbx_strand_id
1 'polypeptide(L)' 'MAPKQAKSEESAMPLSTINYIMIACGVVVIAATYWGMALERSVDGFFSLVVSPILLIGSYLWIIVGILYRGKSSSNAKKR' A
#
# COMPACT_ATOMS: atom_id res chain seq x y z
N MET A 1 0.17 -16.12 -42.45
CA MET A 1 0.08 -14.90 -41.62
C MET A 1 0.09 -15.36 -40.17
N ALA A 2 1.26 -15.41 -39.53
CA ALA A 2 1.38 -15.91 -38.15
C ALA A 2 1.06 -14.77 -37.16
N PRO A 3 0.22 -14.99 -36.14
CA PRO A 3 -0.08 -13.96 -35.16
C PRO A 3 1.18 -13.68 -34.33
N LYS A 4 1.65 -12.44 -34.40
CA LYS A 4 2.77 -11.93 -33.62
C LYS A 4 2.34 -11.90 -32.16
N GLN A 5 2.71 -12.94 -31.41
CA GLN A 5 2.46 -13.04 -29.98
C GLN A 5 3.06 -11.81 -29.31
N ALA A 6 2.19 -10.92 -28.84
CA ALA A 6 2.56 -9.79 -28.00
C ALA A 6 3.10 -10.38 -26.70
N LYS A 7 4.43 -10.50 -26.64
CA LYS A 7 5.18 -10.79 -25.44
C LYS A 7 4.81 -9.71 -24.44
N SER A 8 3.93 -10.07 -23.51
CA SER A 8 3.69 -9.28 -22.31
C SER A 8 5.03 -9.18 -21.62
N GLU A 9 5.70 -8.05 -21.82
CA GLU A 9 6.79 -7.57 -20.99
C GLU A 9 6.28 -7.71 -19.56
N GLU A 10 6.68 -8.80 -18.91
CA GLU A 10 6.45 -9.04 -17.51
C GLU A 10 7.25 -7.97 -16.81
N SER A 11 6.59 -6.81 -16.64
CA SER A 11 7.09 -5.67 -15.92
C SER A 11 7.53 -6.23 -14.59
N ALA A 12 8.84 -6.37 -14.42
CA ALA A 12 9.45 -6.87 -13.21
C ALA A 12 9.14 -5.82 -12.14
N MET A 13 7.95 -5.93 -11.55
CA MET A 13 7.50 -4.99 -10.55
C MET A 13 8.51 -5.07 -9.41
N PRO A 14 9.12 -3.94 -9.01
CA PRO A 14 10.24 -3.94 -8.07
C PRO A 14 9.84 -4.50 -6.69
N LEU A 15 8.54 -4.56 -6.41
CA LEU A 15 7.93 -5.12 -5.21
C LEU A 15 7.05 -6.32 -5.55
N SER A 16 7.03 -7.30 -4.64
CA SER A 16 6.10 -8.43 -4.70
C SER A 16 4.65 -7.96 -4.55
N THR A 17 3.71 -8.70 -5.13
CA THR A 17 2.26 -8.44 -5.01
C THR A 17 1.82 -8.29 -3.55
N ILE A 18 2.40 -9.08 -2.64
CA ILE A 18 2.06 -9.01 -1.20
C ILE A 18 2.44 -7.66 -0.57
N ASN A 19 3.58 -7.09 -0.97
CA ASN A 19 4.02 -5.78 -0.51
C ASN A 19 3.10 -4.69 -1.04
N TYR A 20 2.64 -4.84 -2.28
CA TYR A 20 1.70 -3.90 -2.87
C TYR A 20 0.34 -3.91 -2.16
N ILE A 21 -0.15 -5.09 -1.76
CA ILE A 21 -1.38 -5.23 -0.96
C ILE A 21 -1.20 -4.60 0.43
N MET A 22 -0.05 -4.82 1.07
CA MET A 22 0.28 -4.21 2.37
C MET A 22 0.26 -2.67 2.29
N ILE A 23 0.89 -2.11 1.25
CA ILE A 23 0.92 -0.66 1.02
C ILE A 23 -0.50 -0.14 0.73
N ALA A 24 -1.25 -0.81 -0.14
CA ALA A 24 -2.62 -0.44 -0.46
C ALA A 24 -3.51 -0.39 0.79
N CYS A 25 -3.34 -1.36 1.71
CA CYS A 25 -4.02 -1.35 3.00
C CYS A 25 -3.69 -0.09 3.81
N GLY A 26 -2.40 0.26 3.93
CA GLY A 26 -1.98 1.48 4.61
C GLY A 26 -2.55 2.76 3.98
N VAL A 27 -2.60 2.83 2.65
CA VAL A 27 -3.21 3.96 1.92
C VAL A 27 -4.71 4.06 2.19
N VAL A 28 -5.42 2.92 2.26
CA VAL A 28 -6.84 2.90 2.61
C VAL A 28 -7.07 3.41 4.03
N VAL A 29 -6.22 3.08 4.99
CA VAL A 29 -6.31 3.61 6.36
C VAL A 29 -6.09 5.13 6.39
N ILE A 30 -5.15 5.65 5.61
CA ILE A 30 -4.95 7.10 5.44
C ILE A 30 -6.22 7.73 4.89
N ALA A 31 -6.79 7.18 3.81
CA ALA A 31 -8.01 7.69 3.20
C ALA A 31 -9.18 7.68 4.19
N ALA A 32 -9.35 6.60 4.97
CA ALA A 32 -10.37 6.49 6.00
C ALA A 32 -10.18 7.51 7.13
N THR A 33 -8.93 7.82 7.49
CA THR A 33 -8.59 8.84 8.49
C THR A 33 -9.07 10.23 8.04
N TYR A 34 -8.73 10.60 6.81
CA TYR A 34 -9.20 11.86 6.22
C TYR A 34 -10.72 11.88 6.02
N TRP A 35 -11.31 10.75 5.67
CA TRP A 35 -12.76 10.62 5.57
C TRP A 35 -13.45 10.83 6.93
N GLY A 36 -12.88 10.29 8.01
CA GLY A 36 -13.35 10.52 9.38
C GLY A 36 -13.31 12.00 9.77
N MET A 37 -12.21 12.70 9.47
CA MET A 37 -12.13 14.16 9.63
C MET A 37 -13.18 14.90 8.81
N ALA A 38 -13.42 14.47 7.57
CA ALA A 38 -14.40 15.10 6.69
C ALA A 38 -15.85 14.95 7.22
N LEU A 39 -16.14 13.87 7.95
CA LEU A 39 -17.44 13.66 8.60
C LEU A 39 -17.62 14.52 9.84
N GLU A 40 -16.57 14.74 10.64
CA GLU A 40 -16.65 15.58 11.85
C GLU A 40 -16.90 17.06 11.49
N ARG A 41 -16.51 17.50 10.29
CA ARG A 41 -16.59 18.90 9.77
C ARG A 41 -15.97 19.97 10.68
N SER A 42 -15.34 19.58 11.78
CA SER A 42 -14.63 20.44 12.72
C SER A 42 -13.14 20.19 12.63
N VAL A 43 -12.40 21.19 12.16
CA VAL A 43 -10.93 21.13 12.12
C VAL A 43 -10.32 21.07 13.52
N ASP A 44 -11.03 21.64 14.50
CA ASP A 44 -10.70 21.62 15.92
C ASP A 44 -11.34 20.44 16.69
N GLY A 45 -11.88 19.46 15.96
CA GLY A 45 -12.47 18.27 16.53
C GLY A 45 -11.45 17.37 17.23
N PHE A 46 -11.90 16.63 18.25
CA PHE A 46 -11.04 15.69 18.98
C PHE A 46 -10.45 14.62 18.03
N PHE A 47 -11.23 14.20 17.03
CA PHE A 47 -10.74 13.25 16.03
C PHE A 47 -9.62 13.86 15.20
N SER A 48 -9.78 15.11 14.77
CA SER A 48 -8.78 15.82 13.98
C SER A 48 -7.46 16.04 14.73
N LEU A 49 -7.52 16.48 15.99
CA LEU A 49 -6.33 16.82 16.79
C LEU A 49 -5.63 15.63 17.44
N VAL A 50 -6.36 14.56 17.77
CA VAL A 50 -5.80 13.43 18.54
C VAL A 50 -5.75 12.17 17.70
N VAL A 51 -6.87 11.79 17.09
CA VAL A 51 -7.01 10.49 16.42
C VAL A 51 -6.26 10.45 15.09
N SER A 52 -6.40 11.50 14.28
CA SER A 52 -5.76 11.60 12.97
C SER A 52 -4.23 11.58 13.00
N PRO A 53 -3.52 12.37 13.84
CA PRO A 53 -2.06 12.28 13.87
C PRO A 53 -1.58 10.87 14.28
N ILE A 54 -2.25 10.20 15.21
CA ILE A 54 -1.91 8.83 15.61
C ILE A 54 -2.14 7.85 14.46
N LEU A 55 -3.30 7.92 13.80
CA LEU A 55 -3.64 7.06 12.67
C LEU A 55 -2.71 7.28 11.47
N LEU A 56 -2.35 8.53 11.18
CA LEU A 56 -1.43 8.87 10.10
C LEU A 56 -0.03 8.32 10.38
N ILE A 57 0.49 8.49 11.60
CA ILE A 57 1.79 7.93 11.99
C ILE A 57 1.74 6.40 11.90
N GLY A 58 0.70 5.77 12.46
CA GLY A 58 0.52 4.31 12.41
C GLY A 58 0.45 3.78 10.98
N SER A 59 -0.30 4.45 10.11
CA SER A 59 -0.40 4.10 8.69
C SER A 59 0.93 4.26 7.97
N TYR A 60 1.68 5.32 8.29
CA TYR A 60 2.99 5.55 7.69
C TYR A 60 3.99 4.47 8.10
N LEU A 61 4.02 4.10 9.39
CA LEU A 61 4.81 2.97 9.89
C LEU A 61 4.39 1.66 9.21
N TRP A 62 3.09 1.45 9.00
CA TRP A 62 2.58 0.27 8.31
C TRP A 62 3.05 0.20 6.86
N ILE A 63 2.99 1.31 6.13
CA ILE A 63 3.48 1.41 4.74
C ILE A 63 5.00 1.15 4.71
N ILE A 64 5.76 1.74 5.63
CA ILE A 64 7.20 1.50 5.75
C ILE A 64 7.46 0.01 5.96
N VAL A 65 6.72 -0.66 6.86
CA VAL A 65 6.83 -2.10 7.04
C VAL A 65 6.47 -2.85 5.76
N GLY A 66 5.40 -2.47 5.05
CA GLY A 66 5.02 -3.08 3.76
C GLY A 66 6.07 -2.93 2.66
N ILE A 67 6.78 -1.80 2.64
CA ILE A 67 7.89 -1.54 1.71
C ILE A 67 9.14 -2.31 2.13
N LEU A 68 9.51 -2.20 3.41
CA LEU A 68 10.75 -2.78 3.96
C LEU A 68 10.67 -4.30 4.08
N TYR A 69 9.47 -4.85 4.23
CA TYR A 69 9.21 -6.28 4.18
C TYR A 69 9.48 -6.80 2.77
N ARG A 70 10.74 -6.95 2.42
CA ARG A 70 11.18 -7.73 1.27
C ARG A 70 10.97 -9.19 1.63
N GLY A 71 9.72 -9.64 1.52
CA GLY A 71 9.43 -11.04 1.28
C GLY A 71 10.32 -11.47 0.13
N LYS A 72 11.07 -12.55 0.34
CA LYS A 72 12.08 -13.12 -0.58
C LYS A 72 11.42 -13.65 -1.86
N SER A 73 10.70 -12.80 -2.58
CA SER A 73 9.94 -13.09 -3.80
C SER A 73 10.89 -13.08 -5.00
N SER A 74 11.96 -13.87 -4.89
CA SER A 74 12.71 -14.44 -6.00
C SER A 74 13.37 -15.74 -5.53
N SER A 75 12.63 -16.57 -4.78
CA SER A 75 12.99 -17.96 -4.51
C SER A 75 11.92 -18.88 -5.09
N ASN A 76 11.52 -18.69 -6.36
CA ASN A 76 10.81 -19.71 -7.12
C ASN A 76 10.96 -19.60 -8.66
N ALA A 77 12.02 -18.94 -9.15
CA ALA A 77 12.45 -19.07 -10.55
C ALA A 77 13.51 -20.17 -10.74
N LYS A 78 13.64 -21.09 -9.77
CA LYS A 78 14.52 -22.25 -9.84
C LYS A 78 13.76 -23.54 -9.59
N LYS A 79 12.78 -23.84 -10.45
CA LYS A 79 12.34 -25.22 -10.66
C LYS A 79 11.54 -25.39 -11.96
N ARG A 80 12.25 -25.41 -13.10
CA ARG A 80 12.11 -26.41 -14.17
C ARG A 80 13.05 -26.10 -15.32
#